data_AF-A0A7R9WRY1-F1
#
_entry.id   AF-A0A7R9WRY1-F1
#
_cell.length_a   1.000
_cell.length_b   1.000
_cell.length_c   1.000
_cell.angle_alpha   90.00
_cell.angle_beta   90.00
_cell.angle_gamma   90.00
#
_symmetry.space_group_name_H-M   'P 1'
#
loop_
_entity.id
_entity.type
_entity.pdbx_description
1 polymer ?
#
loop_
_entity_poly.entity_id
_entity_poly.type
_entity_poly.pdbx_seq_one_letter_code
_entity_poly.pdbx_strand_id
1 'polypeptide(L)'
;GPRVDVVTLLREPVSRAISHFYFFRRFAYAPKSMKSRTINEWLLESNEQELLDSRDAWQDGQAAVSWLTGTHIASWVGCTKAEIPAKEEKAKDHVAMLQLAAERLDSTRWFGILEDLPRSMELLQHEFQLEKTPTMARANQARKTQRVELTDEAREVLRSLIPQDLWLYDYSKLLFEARWNHYQTGTYVPPEMPPIPQQIPCWSNRFHLQCGSGPLAERFPVDKVAD
;
A
#
# COMPACT_ATOMS: atom_id res chain seq x y z
N GLY A 1 -15.09 -0.71 20.64
CA GLY A 1 -14.58 -1.79 21.50
C GLY A 1 -13.22 -1.42 22.05
N PRO A 2 -12.61 -2.23 22.94
CA PRO A 2 -11.22 -2.01 23.33
C PRO A 2 -10.30 -2.09 22.11
N ARG A 3 -9.33 -1.17 22.00
CA ARG A 3 -8.33 -1.18 20.92
C ARG A 3 -7.40 -2.39 21.10
N VAL A 4 -6.97 -2.99 20.00
CA VAL A 4 -5.98 -4.07 20.02
C VAL A 4 -4.59 -3.44 20.10
N ASP A 5 -3.68 -4.02 20.89
CA ASP A 5 -2.28 -3.58 21.02
C ASP A 5 -1.45 -3.85 19.75
N VAL A 6 -1.87 -3.22 18.65
CA VAL A 6 -1.20 -3.19 17.36
C VAL A 6 -0.78 -1.75 17.09
N VAL A 7 0.48 -1.59 16.66
CA VAL A 7 1.07 -0.33 16.22
C VAL A 7 1.50 -0.45 14.77
N THR A 8 1.24 0.55 13.95
CA THR A 8 1.66 0.54 12.53
C THR A 8 1.93 1.93 12.00
N LEU A 9 2.67 2.03 10.90
CA LEU A 9 2.94 3.29 10.20
C LEU A 9 2.56 3.14 8.73
N LEU A 10 1.70 4.03 8.26
CA LEU A 10 1.28 4.10 6.86
C LEU A 10 2.10 5.13 6.11
N ARG A 11 2.13 4.97 4.79
CA ARG A 11 2.83 5.85 3.85
C ARG A 11 1.96 5.98 2.62
N GLU A 12 2.01 7.13 1.96
CA GLU A 12 1.30 7.34 0.69
C GLU A 12 1.68 6.22 -0.31
N PRO A 13 0.69 5.48 -0.86
CA PRO A 13 0.93 4.26 -1.64
C PRO A 13 1.83 4.43 -2.86
N VAL A 14 1.67 5.52 -3.63
CA VAL A 14 2.50 5.81 -4.81
C VAL A 14 3.94 6.08 -4.36
N SER A 15 4.12 6.91 -3.34
CA SER A 15 5.41 7.21 -2.72
C SER A 15 6.11 5.97 -2.17
N ARG A 16 5.33 5.04 -1.60
CA ARG A 16 5.82 3.74 -1.14
C ARG A 16 6.30 2.87 -2.30
N ALA A 17 5.50 2.70 -3.34
CA ALA A 17 5.87 1.94 -4.54
C ALA A 17 7.11 2.51 -5.24
N ILE A 18 7.23 3.84 -5.41
CA ILE A 18 8.44 4.47 -5.97
C ILE A 18 9.67 4.15 -5.13
N SER A 19 9.53 4.31 -3.81
CA SER A 19 10.62 4.03 -2.88
C SER A 19 11.07 2.59 -2.96
N HIS A 20 10.10 1.67 -3.09
CA HIS A 20 10.39 0.25 -3.18
C HIS A 20 10.96 -0.15 -4.54
N PHE A 21 10.50 0.42 -5.65
CA PHE A 21 11.12 0.27 -6.98
C PHE A 21 12.63 0.52 -6.93
N TYR A 22 13.06 1.66 -6.35
CA TYR A 22 14.48 2.00 -6.25
C TYR A 22 15.26 1.14 -5.26
N PHE A 23 14.60 0.55 -4.28
CA PHE A 23 15.19 -0.42 -3.37
C PHE A 23 15.36 -1.78 -4.07
N PHE A 24 14.29 -2.29 -4.68
CA PHE A 24 14.24 -3.59 -5.34
C PHE A 24 15.22 -3.67 -6.51
N ARG A 25 15.35 -2.61 -7.31
CA ARG A 25 16.30 -2.52 -8.44
C ARG A 25 17.76 -2.81 -8.05
N ARG A 26 18.11 -2.66 -6.77
CA ARG A 26 19.48 -2.89 -6.25
C ARG A 26 19.81 -4.37 -6.09
N PHE A 27 18.81 -5.25 -6.03
CA PHE A 27 19.06 -6.68 -5.84
C PHE A 27 19.66 -7.32 -7.09
N ALA A 28 20.55 -8.30 -6.88
CA ALA A 28 21.18 -9.04 -7.97
C ALA A 28 20.13 -9.72 -8.88
N TYR A 29 19.06 -10.23 -8.28
CA TYR A 29 17.96 -10.95 -8.96
C TYR A 29 16.90 -10.04 -9.59
N ALA A 30 16.93 -8.71 -9.39
CA ALA A 30 15.95 -7.84 -10.04
C ALA A 30 16.06 -7.94 -11.57
N PRO A 31 14.93 -7.97 -12.31
CA PRO A 31 14.94 -8.18 -13.77
C PRO A 31 15.82 -7.18 -14.51
N LYS A 32 16.50 -7.65 -15.56
CA LYS A 32 17.41 -6.81 -16.36
C LYS A 32 16.67 -5.62 -16.97
N SER A 33 15.45 -5.82 -17.48
CA SER A 33 14.59 -4.78 -18.05
C SER A 33 14.33 -3.65 -17.06
N MET A 34 14.08 -3.97 -15.79
CA MET A 34 13.90 -2.99 -14.72
C MET A 34 15.20 -2.25 -14.36
N LYS A 35 16.36 -2.93 -14.41
CA LYS A 35 17.67 -2.30 -14.12
C LYS A 35 18.11 -1.32 -15.19
N SER A 36 17.78 -1.61 -16.46
CA SER A 36 18.16 -0.77 -17.61
C SER A 36 17.21 0.41 -17.87
N ARG A 37 16.03 0.41 -17.26
CA ARG A 37 15.00 1.44 -17.46
C ARG A 37 14.86 2.38 -16.25
N THR A 38 14.39 3.60 -16.51
CA THR A 38 13.80 4.47 -15.50
C THR A 38 12.47 3.91 -15.02
N ILE A 39 11.92 4.44 -13.90
CA ILE A 39 10.60 4.00 -13.43
C ILE A 39 9.49 4.34 -14.43
N ASN A 40 9.62 5.46 -15.15
CA ASN A 40 8.68 5.89 -16.18
C ASN A 40 8.66 4.89 -17.35
N GLU A 41 9.82 4.62 -17.96
CA GLU A 41 9.95 3.63 -19.04
C GLU A 41 9.49 2.25 -18.59
N TRP A 42 9.85 1.82 -17.38
CA TRP A 42 9.44 0.52 -16.87
C TRP A 42 7.91 0.41 -16.69
N LEU A 43 7.20 1.44 -16.18
CA LEU A 43 5.74 1.40 -16.07
C LEU A 43 5.04 1.49 -17.44
N LEU A 44 5.54 2.36 -18.32
CA LEU A 44 4.89 2.67 -19.60
C LEU A 44 5.17 1.62 -20.69
N GLU A 45 6.31 0.93 -20.65
CA GLU A 45 6.76 0.05 -21.73
C GLU A 45 6.77 -1.44 -21.37
N SER A 46 6.66 -1.81 -20.08
CA SER A 46 6.70 -3.23 -19.70
C SER A 46 5.45 -3.98 -20.17
N ASN A 47 5.61 -5.20 -20.67
CA ASN A 47 4.45 -6.06 -20.91
C ASN A 47 3.93 -6.68 -19.60
N GLU A 48 2.82 -7.42 -19.67
CA GLU A 48 2.17 -8.04 -18.50
C GLU A 48 3.13 -8.94 -17.72
N GLN A 49 3.82 -9.83 -18.43
CA GLN A 49 4.77 -10.76 -17.81
C GLN A 49 5.93 -10.03 -17.15
N GLU A 50 6.45 -8.96 -17.75
CA GLU A 50 7.51 -8.15 -17.16
C GLU A 50 7.06 -7.47 -15.86
N LEU A 51 5.82 -6.97 -15.79
CA LEU A 51 5.26 -6.38 -14.56
C LEU A 51 4.95 -7.43 -13.49
N LEU A 52 4.55 -8.64 -13.88
CA LEU A 52 4.37 -9.78 -12.96
C LEU A 52 5.70 -10.31 -12.43
N ASP A 53 6.71 -10.46 -13.29
CA ASP A 53 8.06 -10.91 -12.91
C ASP A 53 8.77 -9.92 -11.98
N SER A 54 8.42 -8.64 -12.09
CA SER A 54 8.89 -7.56 -11.22
C SER A 54 7.84 -7.09 -10.21
N ARG A 55 6.81 -7.90 -9.93
CA ARG A 55 5.67 -7.51 -9.09
C ARG A 55 6.06 -6.97 -7.73
N ASP A 56 7.03 -7.63 -7.10
CA ASP A 56 7.57 -7.21 -5.80
C ASP A 56 8.00 -5.73 -5.80
N ALA A 57 8.48 -5.18 -6.92
CA ALA A 57 8.92 -3.79 -7.00
C ALA A 57 7.81 -2.75 -6.78
N TRP A 58 6.57 -3.08 -7.11
CA TRP A 58 5.42 -2.16 -7.05
C TRP A 58 4.31 -2.63 -6.10
N GLN A 59 4.21 -3.94 -5.84
CA GLN A 59 3.27 -4.54 -4.88
C GLN A 59 3.40 -3.98 -3.47
N ASP A 60 4.57 -3.47 -3.08
CA ASP A 60 4.69 -2.85 -1.75
C ASP A 60 3.79 -1.61 -1.61
N GLY A 61 3.38 -0.97 -2.72
CA GLY A 61 2.31 0.04 -2.73
C GLY A 61 0.89 -0.52 -2.55
N GLN A 62 0.68 -1.84 -2.63
CA GLN A 62 -0.56 -2.57 -2.32
C GLN A 62 -0.51 -3.26 -0.94
N ALA A 63 0.52 -2.98 -0.14
CA ALA A 63 0.82 -3.82 1.00
C ALA A 63 -0.14 -3.55 2.18
N ALA A 64 -0.57 -2.31 2.42
CA ALA A 64 -1.28 -1.95 3.65
C ALA A 64 -2.60 -2.71 3.81
N VAL A 65 -3.42 -2.80 2.76
CA VAL A 65 -4.67 -3.59 2.80
C VAL A 65 -4.35 -5.06 3.06
N SER A 66 -3.37 -5.63 2.35
CA SER A 66 -3.00 -7.05 2.53
C SER A 66 -2.42 -7.36 3.92
N TRP A 67 -1.69 -6.41 4.52
CA TRP A 67 -1.17 -6.52 5.88
C TRP A 67 -2.30 -6.49 6.91
N LEU A 68 -3.18 -5.50 6.81
CA LEU A 68 -4.29 -5.34 7.75
C LEU A 68 -5.28 -6.50 7.64
N THR A 69 -5.54 -7.03 6.46
CA THR A 69 -6.49 -8.14 6.25
C THR A 69 -5.88 -9.53 6.48
N GLY A 70 -4.55 -9.62 6.61
CA GLY A 70 -3.81 -10.86 6.77
C GLY A 70 -3.71 -11.68 5.48
N THR A 71 -3.85 -11.04 4.31
CA THR A 71 -3.71 -11.66 2.99
C THR A 71 -2.34 -11.43 2.36
N HIS A 72 -1.42 -10.72 3.02
CA HIS A 72 -0.06 -10.53 2.52
C HIS A 72 0.65 -11.89 2.32
N ILE A 73 1.24 -12.08 1.13
CA ILE A 73 1.91 -13.31 0.73
C ILE A 73 3.40 -13.02 0.53
N ALA A 74 4.20 -13.42 1.51
CA ALA A 74 5.65 -13.49 1.37
C ALA A 74 6.23 -14.51 2.36
N SER A 75 7.34 -15.15 2.01
CA SER A 75 7.97 -16.13 2.90
C SER A 75 8.46 -15.52 4.22
N TRP A 76 8.94 -14.28 4.18
CA TRP A 76 9.45 -13.55 5.35
C TRP A 76 8.36 -13.04 6.29
N VAL A 77 7.08 -13.07 5.87
CA VAL A 77 5.93 -12.86 6.77
C VAL A 77 5.38 -14.17 7.36
N GLY A 78 6.08 -15.29 7.14
CA GLY A 78 5.65 -16.60 7.63
C GLY A 78 4.52 -17.24 6.82
N CYS A 79 4.18 -16.70 5.64
CA CYS A 79 3.18 -17.32 4.76
C CYS A 79 3.75 -18.60 4.14
N THR A 80 3.13 -19.74 4.46
CA THR A 80 3.47 -21.03 3.86
C THR A 80 2.87 -21.17 2.46
N LYS A 81 3.44 -22.05 1.63
CA LYS A 81 2.89 -22.34 0.28
C LYS A 81 1.45 -22.85 0.32
N ALA A 82 1.06 -23.55 1.39
CA ALA A 82 -0.27 -24.09 1.57
C ALA A 82 -1.34 -23.01 1.83
N GLU A 83 -0.94 -21.86 2.38
CA GLU A 83 -1.86 -20.74 2.67
C GLU A 83 -2.09 -19.82 1.47
N ILE A 84 -1.21 -19.85 0.47
CA ILE A 84 -1.25 -18.95 -0.70
C ILE A 84 -2.62 -19.01 -1.40
N PRO A 85 -3.17 -20.19 -1.77
CA PRO A 85 -4.45 -20.23 -2.50
C PRO A 85 -5.60 -19.59 -1.72
N ALA A 86 -5.69 -19.83 -0.41
CA ALA A 86 -6.74 -19.27 0.43
C ALA A 86 -6.62 -17.74 0.60
N LYS A 87 -5.40 -17.22 0.72
CA LYS A 87 -5.14 -15.78 0.79
C LYS A 87 -5.46 -15.07 -0.53
N GLU A 88 -5.08 -15.68 -1.65
CA GLU A 88 -5.40 -15.15 -2.99
C GLU A 88 -6.90 -15.15 -3.25
N GLU A 89 -7.60 -16.23 -2.90
CA GLU A 89 -9.06 -16.30 -3.04
C GLU A 89 -9.76 -15.22 -2.23
N LYS A 90 -9.34 -15.04 -0.96
CA LYS A 90 -9.87 -13.99 -0.08
C LYS A 90 -9.60 -12.59 -0.63
N ALA A 91 -8.44 -12.37 -1.27
CA ALA A 91 -8.06 -11.07 -1.82
C ALA A 91 -8.85 -10.66 -3.08
N LYS A 92 -9.60 -11.59 -3.72
CA LYS A 92 -10.46 -11.26 -4.87
C LYS A 92 -11.62 -10.36 -4.50
N ASP A 93 -12.18 -10.52 -3.30
CA ASP A 93 -13.25 -9.67 -2.78
C ASP A 93 -12.67 -8.38 -2.21
N HIS A 94 -12.32 -7.45 -3.10
CA HIS A 94 -11.72 -6.17 -2.72
C HIS A 94 -12.64 -5.34 -1.81
N VAL A 95 -13.98 -5.44 -1.96
CA VAL A 95 -14.93 -4.71 -1.11
C VAL A 95 -14.83 -5.21 0.33
N ALA A 96 -14.91 -6.53 0.53
CA ALA A 96 -14.73 -7.12 1.85
C ALA A 96 -13.33 -6.84 2.43
N MET A 97 -12.29 -6.81 1.59
CA MET A 97 -10.93 -6.55 2.06
C MET A 97 -10.73 -5.09 2.49
N LEU A 98 -11.30 -4.13 1.77
CA LEU A 98 -11.23 -2.72 2.15
C LEU A 98 -12.02 -2.44 3.44
N GLN A 99 -13.21 -3.03 3.57
CA GLN A 99 -14.00 -2.98 4.80
C GLN A 99 -13.20 -3.51 6.00
N LEU A 100 -12.67 -4.73 5.88
CA LEU A 100 -11.90 -5.36 6.95
C LEU A 100 -10.61 -4.59 7.28
N ALA A 101 -9.94 -4.02 6.28
CA ALA A 101 -8.74 -3.21 6.49
C ALA A 101 -9.07 -1.93 7.26
N ALA A 102 -10.14 -1.23 6.90
CA ALA A 102 -10.61 -0.02 7.58
C ALA A 102 -10.97 -0.30 9.04
N GLU A 103 -11.77 -1.35 9.29
CA GLU A 103 -12.14 -1.77 10.65
C GLU A 103 -10.91 -2.12 11.50
N ARG A 104 -9.96 -2.85 10.93
CA ARG A 104 -8.75 -3.24 11.65
C ARG A 104 -7.83 -2.06 11.92
N LEU A 105 -7.71 -1.13 10.96
CA LEU A 105 -6.98 0.11 11.16
C LEU A 105 -7.59 0.94 12.30
N ASP A 106 -8.92 1.10 12.34
CA ASP A 106 -9.62 1.78 13.44
C ASP A 106 -9.45 1.05 14.78
N SER A 107 -9.38 -0.28 14.76
CA SER A 107 -9.16 -1.06 15.98
C SER A 107 -7.73 -0.98 16.53
N THR A 108 -6.75 -0.51 15.74
CA THR A 108 -5.36 -0.38 16.23
C THR A 108 -5.28 0.57 17.41
N ARG A 109 -4.44 0.23 18.39
CA ARG A 109 -4.10 1.14 19.48
C ARG A 109 -3.50 2.43 18.94
N TRP A 110 -2.57 2.30 17.99
CA TRP A 110 -1.96 3.44 17.33
C TRP A 110 -1.63 3.12 15.87
N PHE A 111 -1.80 4.13 15.01
CA PHE A 111 -1.11 4.17 13.74
C PHE A 111 -0.64 5.60 13.47
N GLY A 112 0.39 5.74 12.64
CA GLY A 112 0.87 7.03 12.17
C GLY A 112 0.91 7.12 10.65
N ILE A 113 1.16 8.34 10.16
CA ILE A 113 1.36 8.67 8.75
C ILE A 113 2.79 9.17 8.58
N LEU A 114 3.56 8.53 7.71
CA LEU A 114 4.97 8.84 7.51
C LEU A 114 5.19 10.27 7.01
N GLU A 115 4.31 10.76 6.14
CA GLU A 115 4.29 12.12 5.61
C GLU A 115 4.03 13.17 6.70
N ASP A 116 3.51 12.76 7.85
CA ASP A 116 3.20 13.60 9.01
C ASP A 116 3.73 12.97 10.29
N LEU A 117 5.02 12.66 10.24
CA LEU A 117 5.74 12.02 11.30
C LEU A 117 5.72 12.78 12.65
N PRO A 118 5.83 14.13 12.69
CA PRO A 118 5.81 14.86 13.95
C PRO A 118 4.53 14.61 14.75
N ARG A 119 3.35 14.82 14.15
CA ARG A 119 2.06 14.55 14.82
C ARG A 119 1.90 13.07 15.14
N SER A 120 2.35 12.18 14.25
CA SER A 120 2.29 10.74 14.47
C SER A 120 3.06 10.30 15.72
N MET A 121 4.27 10.83 15.94
CA MET A 121 5.10 10.48 17.09
C MET A 121 4.60 11.14 18.38
N GLU A 122 4.00 12.33 18.30
CA GLU A 122 3.34 12.97 19.43
C GLU A 122 2.11 12.16 19.90
N LEU A 123 1.28 11.69 18.96
CA LEU A 123 0.19 10.76 19.29
C LEU A 123 0.70 9.45 19.88
N LEU A 124 1.81 8.92 19.37
CA LEU A 124 2.41 7.70 19.91
C LEU A 124 2.85 7.88 21.37
N GLN A 125 3.48 9.02 21.67
CA GLN A 125 3.85 9.38 23.03
C GLN A 125 2.63 9.43 23.94
N HIS A 126 1.56 10.10 23.51
CA HIS A 126 0.34 10.25 24.28
C HIS A 126 -0.36 8.90 24.55
N GLU A 127 -0.57 8.09 23.50
CA GLU A 127 -1.29 6.80 23.56
C GLU A 127 -0.61 5.75 24.45
N PHE A 128 0.71 5.86 24.61
CA PHE A 128 1.51 4.95 25.45
C PHE A 128 2.06 5.62 26.71
N GLN A 129 1.71 6.88 26.97
CA GLN A 129 2.18 7.66 28.13
C GLN A 129 3.71 7.65 28.26
N LEU A 130 4.41 7.78 27.13
CA LEU A 130 5.86 7.75 27.09
C LEU A 130 6.42 9.06 27.64
N GLU A 131 7.51 8.98 28.40
CA GLU A 131 8.17 10.16 28.98
C GLU A 131 8.65 11.17 27.92
N LYS A 132 9.00 10.69 26.73
CA LYS A 132 9.52 11.50 25.62
C LYS A 132 8.94 11.05 24.30
N THR A 133 8.78 12.00 23.38
CA THR A 133 8.38 11.73 22.00
C THR A 133 9.41 10.82 21.32
N PRO A 134 9.02 9.65 20.80
CA PRO A 134 9.93 8.79 20.07
C PRO A 134 10.48 9.48 18.82
N THR A 135 11.72 9.15 18.46
CA THR A 135 12.35 9.64 17.23
C THR A 135 12.74 8.46 16.35
N MET A 136 12.50 8.58 15.04
CA MET A 136 12.93 7.55 14.10
C MET A 136 14.38 7.79 13.70
N ALA A 137 15.21 6.74 13.82
CA ALA A 137 16.58 6.77 13.35
C ALA A 137 16.63 6.98 11.82
N ARG A 138 17.50 7.88 11.36
CA ARG A 138 17.70 8.18 9.94
C ARG A 138 18.68 7.19 9.28
N ALA A 139 18.38 5.90 9.32
CA ALA A 139 19.28 4.85 8.82
C ALA A 139 19.42 4.82 7.28
N ASN A 140 18.47 5.42 6.54
CA ASN A 140 18.40 5.34 5.07
C ASN A 140 18.65 6.67 4.32
N GLN A 141 19.18 7.71 4.99
CA GLN A 141 19.52 8.98 4.32
C GLN A 141 20.69 8.87 3.34
N ALA A 142 21.56 7.86 3.52
CA ALA A 142 22.74 7.65 2.71
C ALA A 142 22.41 6.88 1.42
N ARG A 143 21.97 7.64 0.41
CA ARG A 143 22.26 7.50 -1.03
C ARG A 143 21.10 8.14 -1.78
N LYS A 144 21.27 9.43 -2.10
CA LYS A 144 20.55 10.11 -3.19
C LYS A 144 20.93 9.43 -4.51
N THR A 145 20.52 8.17 -4.71
CA THR A 145 20.37 7.68 -6.09
C THR A 145 19.41 8.65 -6.74
N GLN A 146 19.80 9.25 -7.87
CA GLN A 146 19.00 10.19 -8.63
C GLN A 146 17.65 9.54 -8.91
N ARG A 147 16.65 9.86 -8.08
CA ARG A 147 15.30 9.36 -8.24
C ARG A 147 14.70 10.22 -9.34
N VAL A 148 14.35 9.57 -10.43
CA VAL A 148 13.62 10.19 -11.52
C VAL A 148 12.21 10.42 -10.99
N GLU A 149 11.70 11.63 -11.17
CA GLU A 149 10.31 11.92 -10.85
C GLU A 149 9.39 11.20 -11.82
N LEU A 150 8.24 10.72 -11.33
CA LEU A 150 7.23 10.13 -12.18
C LEU A 150 6.59 11.20 -13.05
N THR A 151 6.43 10.90 -14.33
CA THR A 151 5.51 11.64 -15.20
C THR A 151 4.07 11.41 -14.74
N ASP A 152 3.16 12.30 -15.13
CA ASP A 152 1.73 12.16 -14.78
C ASP A 152 1.14 10.88 -15.35
N GLU A 153 1.50 10.51 -16.57
CA GLU A 153 1.06 9.27 -17.22
C GLU A 153 1.52 8.03 -16.43
N ALA A 154 2.80 7.96 -16.07
CA ALA A 154 3.33 6.84 -15.30
C ALA A 154 2.75 6.80 -13.88
N ARG A 155 2.42 7.97 -13.30
CA ARG A 155 1.72 8.07 -12.02
C ARG A 155 0.32 7.48 -12.11
N GLU A 156 -0.43 7.76 -13.16
CA GLU A 156 -1.77 7.17 -13.36
C GLU A 156 -1.71 5.67 -13.59
N VAL A 157 -0.70 5.17 -14.32
CA VAL A 157 -0.42 3.72 -14.41
C VAL A 157 -0.16 3.12 -13.04
N LEU A 158 0.67 3.75 -12.21
CA LEU A 158 0.95 3.21 -10.88
C LEU A 158 -0.28 3.27 -9.96
N ARG A 159 -1.10 4.32 -10.07
CA ARG A 159 -2.35 4.46 -9.31
C ARG A 159 -3.39 3.41 -9.71
N SER A 160 -3.49 3.05 -10.98
CA SER A 160 -4.40 2.00 -11.46
C SER A 160 -4.01 0.61 -10.94
N LEU A 161 -2.73 0.39 -10.66
CA LEU A 161 -2.22 -0.83 -10.03
C LEU A 161 -2.50 -0.90 -8.53
N ILE A 162 -2.60 0.23 -7.81
CA ILE A 162 -2.71 0.24 -6.33
C ILE A 162 -3.99 0.89 -5.75
N PRO A 163 -5.17 0.68 -6.36
CA PRO A 163 -6.39 1.44 -6.02
C PRO A 163 -6.89 1.19 -4.59
N GLN A 164 -6.70 -0.03 -4.08
CA GLN A 164 -7.15 -0.43 -2.74
C GLN A 164 -6.39 0.35 -1.64
N ASP A 165 -5.06 0.41 -1.76
CA ASP A 165 -4.22 1.13 -0.80
C ASP A 165 -4.39 2.65 -0.90
N LEU A 166 -4.69 3.18 -2.09
CA LEU A 166 -5.05 4.60 -2.25
C LEU A 166 -6.30 4.94 -1.45
N TRP A 167 -7.37 4.15 -1.60
CA TRP A 167 -8.60 4.33 -0.83
C TRP A 167 -8.35 4.22 0.67
N LEU A 168 -7.60 3.19 1.11
CA LEU A 168 -7.31 2.99 2.52
C LEU A 168 -6.47 4.14 3.09
N TYR A 169 -5.50 4.65 2.33
CA TYR A 169 -4.67 5.77 2.75
C TYR A 169 -5.51 7.05 2.90
N ASP A 170 -6.45 7.30 1.99
CA ASP A 170 -7.39 8.42 2.11
C ASP A 170 -8.27 8.30 3.35
N TYR A 171 -8.83 7.13 3.62
CA TYR A 171 -9.56 6.87 4.87
C TYR A 171 -8.66 7.03 6.10
N SER A 172 -7.40 6.57 6.04
CA SER A 172 -6.45 6.66 7.16
C SER A 172 -6.16 8.10 7.57
N LYS A 173 -6.17 9.05 6.62
CA LYS A 173 -6.02 10.49 6.92
C LYS A 173 -7.20 11.01 7.71
N LEU A 174 -8.43 10.65 7.32
CA LEU A 174 -9.65 11.05 8.05
C LEU A 174 -9.63 10.50 9.48
N LEU A 175 -9.26 9.23 9.64
CA LEU A 175 -9.14 8.58 10.94
C LEU A 175 -8.02 9.17 11.79
N PHE A 176 -6.89 9.53 11.17
CA PHE A 176 -5.78 10.18 11.85
C PHE A 176 -6.21 11.54 12.40
N GLU A 177 -6.89 12.36 11.60
CA GLU A 177 -7.41 13.65 12.06
C GLU A 177 -8.44 13.49 13.19
N ALA A 178 -9.32 12.49 13.12
CA ALA A 178 -10.25 12.19 14.21
C ALA A 178 -9.52 11.85 15.54
N ARG A 179 -8.45 11.05 15.46
CA ARG A 179 -7.61 10.72 16.62
C ARG A 179 -6.82 11.92 17.13
N TRP A 180 -6.28 12.73 16.21
CA TRP A 180 -5.58 13.97 16.53
C TRP A 180 -6.50 14.96 17.25
N ASN A 181 -7.71 15.17 16.74
CA ASN A 181 -8.70 16.04 17.36
C ASN A 181 -9.14 15.51 18.73
N HIS A 182 -9.29 14.19 18.89
CA HIS A 182 -9.54 13.61 20.20
C HIS A 182 -8.41 13.88 21.19
N TYR A 183 -7.15 13.74 20.76
CA TYR A 183 -5.99 14.09 21.57
C TYR A 183 -6.03 15.57 22.01
N GLN A 184 -6.35 16.49 21.09
CA GLN A 184 -6.37 17.93 21.37
C GLN A 184 -7.56 18.38 22.24
N THR A 185 -8.73 17.75 22.06
CA THR A 185 -10.01 18.25 22.62
C THR A 185 -10.64 17.33 23.67
N GLY A 186 -10.14 16.10 23.80
CA GLY A 186 -10.75 15.04 24.62
C GLY A 186 -12.00 14.39 24.01
N THR A 187 -12.51 14.87 22.87
CA THR A 187 -13.74 14.33 22.25
C THR A 187 -13.42 13.56 20.98
N TYR A 188 -13.77 12.28 20.95
CA TYR A 188 -13.60 11.45 19.75
C TYR A 188 -14.87 11.41 18.92
N VAL A 189 -14.75 11.76 17.65
CA VAL A 189 -15.81 11.59 16.65
C VAL A 189 -15.23 10.71 15.53
N PRO A 190 -15.71 9.47 15.36
CA PRO A 190 -15.21 8.61 14.28
C PRO A 190 -15.54 9.24 12.92
N PRO A 191 -14.61 9.21 11.95
CA PRO A 191 -14.90 9.74 10.62
C PRO A 191 -15.90 8.84 9.90
N GLU A 192 -16.68 9.42 9.00
CA GLU A 192 -17.46 8.64 8.05
C GLU A 192 -16.50 7.91 7.10
N MET A 193 -16.75 6.61 6.89
CA MET A 193 -15.98 5.82 5.94
C MET A 193 -16.38 6.22 4.51
N PRO A 194 -15.44 6.60 3.64
CA PRO A 194 -15.73 6.89 2.24
C PRO A 194 -16.40 5.69 1.55
N PRO A 195 -17.21 5.91 0.50
CA PRO A 195 -17.76 4.82 -0.29
C PRO A 195 -16.66 3.89 -0.80
N ILE A 196 -16.79 2.59 -0.55
CA ILE A 196 -15.86 1.58 -1.05
C ILE A 196 -16.09 1.43 -2.57
N PRO A 197 -15.04 1.57 -3.40
CA PRO A 197 -15.17 1.37 -4.84
C PRO A 197 -15.67 -0.04 -5.14
N GLN A 198 -16.73 -0.14 -5.94
CA GLN A 198 -17.30 -1.43 -6.37
C GLN A 198 -16.52 -2.05 -7.54
N GLN A 199 -15.70 -1.23 -8.21
CA GLN A 199 -14.86 -1.61 -9.33
C GLN A 199 -13.50 -0.98 -9.12
N ILE A 200 -12.46 -1.75 -9.39
CA ILE A 200 -11.07 -1.28 -9.35
C ILE A 200 -10.48 -1.33 -10.77
N PRO A 201 -9.62 -0.37 -11.17
CA PRO A 201 -9.09 -0.30 -12.52
C PRO A 201 -8.36 -1.57 -12.96
N CYS A 202 -7.50 -2.08 -12.09
CA CYS A 202 -6.78 -3.32 -12.30
C CYS A 202 -7.00 -4.28 -11.13
N TRP A 203 -7.24 -5.53 -11.47
CA TRP A 203 -7.10 -6.67 -10.57
C TRP A 203 -5.72 -7.29 -10.79
N SER A 204 -4.96 -7.45 -9.70
CA SER A 204 -3.69 -8.15 -9.77
C SER A 204 -3.48 -9.02 -8.55
N ASN A 205 -3.09 -10.26 -8.82
CA ASN A 205 -2.51 -11.16 -7.84
C ASN A 205 -1.11 -11.62 -8.29
N ARG A 206 -0.55 -12.63 -7.63
CA ARG A 206 0.77 -13.17 -7.97
C ARG A 206 0.88 -13.72 -9.40
N PHE A 207 -0.24 -14.11 -10.00
CA PHE A 207 -0.28 -14.86 -11.26
C PHE A 207 -0.98 -14.13 -12.39
N HIS A 208 -1.78 -13.12 -12.08
CA HIS A 208 -2.64 -12.43 -13.04
C HIS A 208 -2.52 -10.92 -12.84
N LEU A 209 -2.52 -10.19 -13.95
CA LEU A 209 -2.68 -8.74 -14.00
C LEU A 209 -3.65 -8.42 -15.13
N GLN A 210 -4.87 -8.02 -14.77
CA GLN A 210 -5.92 -7.70 -15.72
C GLN A 210 -6.57 -6.37 -15.33
N CYS A 211 -6.88 -5.54 -16.30
CA CYS A 211 -7.37 -4.18 -16.12
C CYS A 211 -8.64 -3.97 -16.95
N GLY A 212 -9.73 -3.63 -16.26
CA GLY A 212 -11.03 -3.32 -16.88
C GLY A 212 -11.20 -1.84 -17.21
N SER A 213 -10.38 -0.96 -16.63
CA SER A 213 -10.39 0.47 -16.90
C SER A 213 -9.03 1.14 -16.63
N GLY A 214 -8.91 2.41 -17.00
CA GLY A 214 -7.67 3.18 -16.82
C GLY A 214 -6.60 2.92 -17.90
N PRO A 215 -5.39 3.47 -17.72
CA PRO A 215 -4.34 3.49 -18.76
C PRO A 215 -3.76 2.11 -19.11
N LEU A 216 -4.07 1.09 -18.32
CA LEU A 216 -3.61 -0.28 -18.55
C LEU A 216 -4.67 -1.17 -19.21
N ALA A 217 -5.92 -0.72 -19.38
CA ALA A 217 -6.99 -1.56 -19.90
C ALA A 217 -6.76 -2.03 -21.34
N GLU A 218 -6.16 -1.19 -22.19
CA GLU A 218 -5.83 -1.58 -23.56
C GLU A 218 -4.63 -2.55 -23.63
N ARG A 219 -3.72 -2.46 -22.66
CA ARG A 219 -2.50 -3.28 -22.61
C ARG A 219 -2.74 -4.63 -21.95
N PHE A 220 -3.56 -4.67 -20.90
CA PHE A 220 -3.85 -5.83 -20.07
C PHE A 220 -5.37 -5.98 -19.93
N PRO A 221 -6.12 -6.19 -21.02
CA PRO A 221 -7.57 -6.29 -20.95
C PRO A 221 -7.99 -7.46 -20.05
N VAL A 222 -9.12 -7.32 -19.37
CA VAL A 222 -9.78 -8.48 -18.75
C VAL A 222 -10.12 -9.45 -19.87
N ASP A 223 -9.48 -10.63 -19.85
CA ASP A 223 -9.88 -11.70 -20.75
C ASP A 223 -11.37 -11.92 -20.56
N LYS A 224 -12.13 -11.96 -21.66
CA LYS A 224 -13.49 -12.49 -21.62
C LYS A 224 -13.37 -13.97 -21.25
N VAL A 225 -13.30 -14.27 -19.95
CA VAL A 225 -13.45 -15.63 -19.47
C VAL A 225 -14.84 -16.05 -19.94
N ALA A 226 -14.87 -17.01 -20.85
CA ALA A 226 -16.09 -17.67 -21.26
C ALA A 226 -16.79 -18.20 -20.00
N ASP A 227 -18.08 -17.88 -19.89
CA ASP A 227 -18.99 -18.36 -18.85
C ASP A 227 -18.89 -19.88 -18.65
#